data_AF-A0A9D7WSW0-F1
#
_entry.id   AF-A0A9D7WSW0-F1
#
_cell.length_a   1.000
_cell.length_b   1.000
_cell.length_c   1.000
_cell.angle_alpha   90.00
_cell.angle_beta   90.00
_cell.angle_gamma   90.00
#
_symmetry.space_group_name_H-M   'P 1'
#
loop_
_entity.id
_entity.type
_entity.pdbx_description
1 polymer ?
#
loop_
_entity_poly.entity_id
_entity_poly.type
_entity_poly.pdbx_seq_one_letter_code
_entity_poly.pdbx_strand_id
1 'polypeptide(L)'
;MKFKVYLTILFFASFFSKALSQSSFTPEPEKFLKDVQAFIGNYDKTKAKKYIKSFEPLWLGDFFTPDNKALVYASLNSMEEKKLNVYPDFINYFNAIYNYSNSGMSSENFEKWNSTLDNVIKKYNNKRVQDFLKVSNNLFLDGTIYVTSRTQKAATRWQVSKKDNFDIQFVKKLPVFIFNEVDLRCFSKNDSSVIRNTSGQFFPLTSLWNGNGGKIDWQRAKKDKDIYYAKVNSYNIGLKSSSYYIDSVLFYSSYFDYPIMGKLTEKVLSFRGYSKVIYPAFESYSKRLNIKNVNNNKNVEFDGGFTIRGRNLYGSGTINNLSKLKLSYDGKEILVAESIGFIINDEGVTSDKARVKFSIDSDSIIHPASNLVFSENTKTLTLSRGEEGILAAPFYNSYHKLDMYVETLSWKLGEPLINFSAPKGTKSIKTA
;
A
#
# COMPACT_ATOMS: atom_id res chain seq x y z
N MET A 1 48.67 -74.36 -46.98
CA MET A 1 48.25 -73.25 -46.09
C MET A 1 46.78 -73.40 -45.76
N LYS A 2 46.44 -73.80 -44.52
CA LYS A 2 45.07 -73.80 -43.99
C LYS A 2 45.05 -72.81 -42.82
N PHE A 3 44.41 -71.67 -42.98
CA PHE A 3 44.27 -70.66 -41.93
C PHE A 3 43.18 -71.10 -40.94
N LYS A 4 43.57 -71.35 -39.68
CA LYS A 4 42.65 -71.46 -38.54
C LYS A 4 42.39 -70.05 -38.01
N VAL A 5 41.13 -69.61 -38.02
CA VAL A 5 40.69 -68.39 -37.32
C VAL A 5 40.15 -68.82 -35.96
N TYR A 6 40.79 -68.36 -34.88
CA TYR A 6 40.29 -68.50 -33.51
C TYR A 6 39.35 -67.34 -33.21
N LEU A 7 38.12 -67.67 -32.81
CA LEU A 7 37.11 -66.71 -32.34
C LEU A 7 37.26 -66.58 -30.82
N THR A 8 37.81 -65.44 -30.37
CA THR A 8 37.95 -65.12 -28.94
C THR A 8 36.63 -64.53 -28.44
N ILE A 9 35.91 -65.26 -27.58
CA ILE A 9 34.71 -64.77 -26.90
C ILE A 9 35.16 -63.96 -25.68
N LEU A 10 34.92 -62.64 -25.72
CA LEU A 10 35.14 -61.71 -24.61
C LEU A 10 33.89 -61.69 -23.73
N PHE A 11 33.97 -62.32 -22.56
CA PHE A 11 32.90 -62.35 -21.56
C PHE A 11 32.90 -61.01 -20.79
N PHE A 12 32.04 -60.07 -21.20
CA PHE A 12 31.85 -58.80 -20.50
C PHE A 12 30.92 -59.03 -19.30
N ALA A 13 31.52 -59.33 -18.13
CA ALA A 13 30.79 -59.40 -16.87
C ALA A 13 30.32 -57.99 -16.50
N SER A 14 29.03 -57.72 -16.73
CA SER A 14 28.35 -56.51 -16.30
C SER A 14 28.10 -56.60 -14.80
N PHE A 15 29.00 -55.99 -14.01
CA PHE A 15 28.70 -55.62 -12.64
C PHE A 15 27.57 -54.57 -12.66
N PHE A 16 26.32 -55.05 -12.56
CA PHE A 16 25.21 -54.20 -12.11
C PHE A 16 25.39 -53.94 -10.62
N SER A 17 26.24 -52.97 -10.29
CA SER A 17 26.17 -52.30 -9.00
C SER A 17 24.84 -51.55 -8.97
N LYS A 18 23.83 -52.10 -8.29
CA LYS A 18 22.75 -51.27 -7.74
C LYS A 18 23.44 -50.32 -6.77
N ALA A 19 23.89 -49.16 -7.25
CA ALA A 19 24.16 -48.04 -6.38
C ALA A 19 22.84 -47.76 -5.66
N LEU A 20 22.73 -48.17 -4.40
CA LEU A 20 21.80 -47.53 -3.50
C LEU A 20 22.14 -46.05 -3.63
N SER A 21 21.19 -45.25 -4.14
CA SER A 21 21.27 -43.81 -4.06
C SER A 21 21.40 -43.47 -2.58
N GLN A 22 22.61 -43.22 -2.11
CA GLN A 22 22.85 -42.71 -0.78
C GLN A 22 22.18 -41.34 -0.75
N SER A 23 21.11 -41.18 0.04
CA SER A 23 20.50 -39.87 0.25
C SER A 23 21.57 -38.93 0.78
N SER A 24 21.66 -37.69 0.28
CA SER A 24 22.73 -36.81 0.76
C SER A 24 22.53 -36.36 2.22
N PHE A 25 21.36 -36.66 2.79
CA PHE A 25 21.02 -36.44 4.19
C PHE A 25 20.69 -37.77 4.89
N THR A 26 21.43 -38.08 5.95
CA THR A 26 21.22 -39.27 6.77
C THR A 26 20.09 -39.02 7.79
N PRO A 27 19.09 -39.93 7.93
CA PRO A 27 18.00 -39.78 8.89
C PRO A 27 18.42 -40.12 10.33
N GLU A 28 19.57 -39.61 10.76
CA GLU A 28 20.12 -39.72 12.12
C GLU A 28 20.44 -38.30 12.60
N PRO A 29 19.89 -37.83 13.74
CA PRO A 29 19.91 -36.40 14.10
C PRO A 29 21.30 -35.75 14.11
N GLU A 30 22.30 -36.43 14.66
CA GLU A 30 23.67 -35.93 14.79
C GLU A 30 24.45 -35.99 13.48
N LYS A 31 24.24 -37.04 12.67
CA LYS A 31 24.85 -37.15 11.34
C LYS A 31 24.24 -36.15 10.37
N PHE A 32 22.93 -35.91 10.45
CA PHE A 32 22.24 -34.92 9.66
C PHE A 32 22.87 -33.53 9.76
N LEU A 33 23.29 -33.10 10.95
CA LEU A 33 23.97 -31.81 11.14
C LEU A 33 25.29 -31.75 10.36
N LYS A 34 26.06 -32.84 10.32
CA LYS A 34 27.30 -32.93 9.53
C LYS A 34 27.00 -32.88 8.03
N ASP A 35 25.96 -33.57 7.59
CA ASP A 35 25.52 -33.60 6.19
C ASP A 35 25.09 -32.19 5.73
N VAL A 36 24.26 -31.49 6.53
CA VAL A 36 23.86 -30.09 6.28
C VAL A 36 25.07 -29.16 6.24
N GLN A 37 26.04 -29.34 7.14
CA GLN A 37 27.27 -28.54 7.16
C GLN A 37 28.08 -28.71 5.88
N ALA A 38 28.28 -29.97 5.44
CA ALA A 38 28.99 -30.28 4.21
C ALA A 38 28.24 -29.72 2.99
N PHE A 39 26.92 -29.89 2.96
CA PHE A 39 26.06 -29.46 1.86
C PHE A 39 26.07 -27.93 1.68
N ILE A 40 25.87 -27.15 2.75
CA ILE A 40 25.98 -25.68 2.70
C ILE A 40 27.44 -25.27 2.42
N GLY A 41 28.42 -26.04 2.90
CA GLY A 41 29.85 -25.81 2.70
C GLY A 41 30.28 -25.83 1.24
N ASN A 42 29.54 -26.52 0.36
CA ASN A 42 29.75 -26.47 -1.09
C ASN A 42 29.50 -25.08 -1.69
N TYR A 43 28.70 -24.25 -1.02
CA TYR A 43 28.46 -22.86 -1.39
C TYR A 43 29.32 -21.89 -0.58
N ASP A 44 29.34 -22.01 0.76
CA ASP A 44 30.08 -21.11 1.65
C ASP A 44 30.37 -21.78 2.99
N LYS A 45 31.64 -22.16 3.21
CA LYS A 45 32.11 -22.84 4.43
C LYS A 45 31.91 -22.00 5.70
N THR A 46 32.01 -20.68 5.61
CA THR A 46 31.85 -19.78 6.77
C THR A 46 30.39 -19.68 7.16
N LYS A 47 29.49 -19.54 6.18
CA LYS A 47 28.04 -19.58 6.44
C LYS A 47 27.59 -20.93 6.98
N ALA A 48 28.13 -22.04 6.46
CA ALA A 48 27.81 -23.38 6.95
C ALA A 48 28.10 -23.53 8.45
N LYS A 49 29.32 -23.17 8.88
CA LYS A 49 29.71 -23.21 10.31
C LYS A 49 28.80 -22.35 11.18
N LYS A 50 28.46 -21.14 10.72
CA LYS A 50 27.58 -20.23 11.45
C LYS A 50 26.16 -20.78 11.56
N TYR A 51 25.62 -21.34 10.47
CA TYR A 51 24.29 -21.93 10.44
C TYR A 51 24.18 -23.08 11.43
N ILE A 52 25.10 -24.06 11.38
CA ILE A 52 25.06 -25.23 12.27
C ILE A 52 25.15 -24.82 13.73
N LYS A 53 26.07 -23.91 14.08
CA LYS A 53 26.18 -23.40 15.45
C LYS A 53 24.86 -22.84 15.99
N SER A 54 24.05 -22.22 15.13
CA SER A 54 22.74 -21.65 15.51
C SER A 54 21.59 -22.66 15.41
N PHE A 55 21.66 -23.63 14.50
CA PHE A 55 20.57 -24.57 14.22
C PHE A 55 20.63 -25.83 15.09
N GLU A 56 21.82 -26.29 15.48
CA GLU A 56 22.00 -27.51 16.29
C GLU A 56 21.18 -27.52 17.59
N PRO A 57 21.15 -26.45 18.42
CA PRO A 57 20.34 -26.45 19.64
C PRO A 57 18.83 -26.55 19.36
N LEU A 58 18.38 -26.03 18.21
CA LEU A 58 16.97 -26.12 17.81
C LEU A 58 16.66 -27.54 17.31
N TRP A 59 17.51 -28.08 16.43
CA TRP A 59 17.37 -29.41 15.84
C TRP A 59 17.37 -30.55 16.85
N LEU A 60 18.17 -30.43 17.92
CA LEU A 60 18.21 -31.38 19.02
C LEU A 60 17.22 -31.04 20.14
N GLY A 61 16.50 -29.93 20.03
CA GLY A 61 15.48 -29.50 20.99
C GLY A 61 14.09 -30.06 20.70
N ASP A 62 13.14 -29.66 21.55
CA ASP A 62 11.80 -30.27 21.62
C ASP A 62 10.91 -30.01 20.38
N PHE A 63 11.15 -28.93 19.63
CA PHE A 63 10.36 -28.61 18.44
C PHE A 63 10.53 -29.67 17.35
N PHE A 64 11.75 -30.15 17.13
CA PHE A 64 12.04 -31.18 16.13
C PHE A 64 11.88 -32.58 16.75
N THR A 65 10.62 -32.94 16.99
CA THR A 65 10.18 -34.30 17.31
C THR A 65 10.59 -35.29 16.21
N PRO A 66 10.58 -36.61 16.47
CA PRO A 66 10.83 -37.62 15.43
C PRO A 66 10.00 -37.41 14.16
N ASP A 67 8.72 -37.03 14.32
CA ASP A 67 7.81 -36.76 13.19
C ASP A 67 8.22 -35.51 12.40
N ASN A 68 8.53 -34.41 13.10
CA ASN A 68 9.01 -33.18 12.44
C ASN A 68 10.35 -33.39 11.74
N LYS A 69 11.25 -34.21 12.30
CA LYS A 69 12.50 -34.61 11.65
C LYS A 69 12.24 -35.44 10.39
N ALA A 70 11.32 -36.39 10.45
CA ALA A 70 10.93 -37.21 9.29
C ALA A 70 10.38 -36.35 8.14
N LEU A 71 9.57 -35.34 8.44
CA LEU A 71 9.09 -34.36 7.44
C LEU A 71 10.25 -33.59 6.79
N VAL A 72 11.24 -33.17 7.59
CA VAL A 72 12.40 -32.46 7.08
C VAL A 72 13.23 -33.34 6.15
N TYR A 73 13.46 -34.60 6.50
CA TYR A 73 14.18 -35.56 5.67
C TYR A 73 13.44 -35.83 4.35
N ALA A 74 12.12 -36.04 4.41
CA ALA A 74 11.29 -36.29 3.23
C ALA A 74 11.29 -35.11 2.25
N SER A 75 11.18 -33.88 2.78
CA SER A 75 11.23 -32.65 1.98
C SER A 75 12.59 -32.49 1.29
N LEU A 76 13.70 -32.73 2.02
CA LEU A 76 15.05 -32.63 1.47
C LEU A 76 15.29 -33.66 0.36
N ASN A 77 14.89 -34.92 0.55
CA ASN A 77 14.98 -35.94 -0.48
C ASN A 77 14.18 -35.54 -1.73
N SER A 78 12.96 -35.02 -1.56
CA SER A 78 12.13 -34.53 -2.66
C SER A 78 12.79 -33.35 -3.41
N MET A 79 13.51 -32.47 -2.70
CA MET A 79 14.29 -31.38 -3.31
C MET A 79 15.51 -31.89 -4.09
N GLU A 80 16.19 -32.93 -3.63
CA GLU A 80 17.31 -33.58 -4.30
C GLU A 80 16.87 -34.30 -5.58
N GLU A 81 15.81 -35.09 -5.50
CA GLU A 81 15.21 -35.77 -6.66
C GLU A 81 14.81 -34.77 -7.76
N LYS A 82 14.32 -33.59 -7.34
CA LYS A 82 13.98 -32.49 -8.25
C LYS A 82 15.20 -31.70 -8.76
N LYS A 83 16.40 -32.02 -8.27
CA LYS A 83 17.67 -31.39 -8.64
C LYS A 83 17.65 -29.87 -8.42
N LEU A 84 17.15 -29.44 -7.26
CA LEU A 84 17.19 -28.04 -6.85
C LEU A 84 18.63 -27.59 -6.53
N ASN A 85 18.91 -26.30 -6.63
CA ASN A 85 20.25 -25.78 -6.43
C ASN A 85 20.56 -25.55 -4.94
N VAL A 86 21.81 -25.77 -4.53
CA VAL A 86 22.27 -25.46 -3.15
C VAL A 86 21.93 -24.00 -2.77
N TYR A 87 22.25 -23.06 -3.66
CA TYR A 87 21.80 -21.67 -3.60
C TYR A 87 20.95 -21.35 -4.85
N PRO A 88 19.76 -20.74 -4.70
CA PRO A 88 19.18 -20.27 -3.45
C PRO A 88 18.23 -21.28 -2.77
N ASP A 89 17.97 -22.45 -3.35
CA ASP A 89 16.81 -23.29 -2.97
C ASP A 89 16.98 -23.95 -1.59
N PHE A 90 17.99 -24.80 -1.42
CA PHE A 90 18.27 -25.46 -0.14
C PHE A 90 18.58 -24.46 0.97
N ILE A 91 19.32 -23.39 0.67
CA ILE A 91 19.59 -22.34 1.65
C ILE A 91 18.30 -21.62 2.09
N ASN A 92 17.34 -21.38 1.20
CA ASN A 92 16.04 -20.83 1.63
C ASN A 92 15.26 -21.83 2.49
N TYR A 93 15.30 -23.12 2.16
CA TYR A 93 14.66 -24.16 2.96
C TYR A 93 15.26 -24.26 4.37
N PHE A 94 16.59 -24.35 4.49
CA PHE A 94 17.29 -24.39 5.77
C PHE A 94 17.00 -23.15 6.61
N ASN A 95 17.06 -21.96 6.01
CA ASN A 95 16.68 -20.74 6.71
C ASN A 95 15.20 -20.72 7.11
N ALA A 96 14.29 -21.28 6.30
CA ALA A 96 12.87 -21.38 6.64
C ALA A 96 12.66 -22.26 7.88
N ILE A 97 13.22 -23.47 7.94
CA ILE A 97 13.06 -24.36 9.10
C ILE A 97 13.76 -23.82 10.35
N TYR A 98 14.91 -23.15 10.20
CA TYR A 98 15.58 -22.44 11.29
C TYR A 98 14.70 -21.30 11.83
N ASN A 99 14.21 -20.42 10.95
CA ASN A 99 13.38 -19.29 11.35
C ASN A 99 12.05 -19.73 11.95
N TYR A 100 11.48 -20.84 11.46
CA TYR A 100 10.25 -21.42 12.00
C TYR A 100 10.46 -22.00 13.40
N SER A 101 11.43 -22.90 13.57
CA SER A 101 11.72 -23.52 14.87
C SER A 101 12.13 -22.50 15.94
N ASN A 102 12.80 -21.41 15.54
CA ASN A 102 13.18 -20.33 16.46
C ASN A 102 12.05 -19.31 16.77
N SER A 103 10.84 -19.50 16.24
CA SER A 103 9.75 -18.51 16.35
C SER A 103 8.70 -18.82 17.41
N GLY A 104 8.65 -20.06 17.93
CA GLY A 104 7.56 -20.51 18.80
C GLY A 104 6.21 -20.73 18.11
N MET A 105 6.16 -20.71 16.76
CA MET A 105 4.95 -21.04 15.99
C MET A 105 4.54 -22.52 16.15
N SER A 106 3.28 -22.82 15.85
CA SER A 106 2.70 -24.15 16.11
C SER A 106 3.32 -25.26 15.24
N SER A 107 3.47 -26.46 15.83
CA SER A 107 3.89 -27.66 15.07
C SER A 107 2.90 -28.00 13.96
N GLU A 108 1.59 -27.87 14.22
CA GLU A 108 0.55 -28.14 13.23
C GLU A 108 0.75 -27.33 11.93
N ASN A 109 1.06 -26.04 12.05
CA ASN A 109 1.31 -25.20 10.87
C ASN A 109 2.63 -25.54 10.19
N PHE A 110 3.63 -26.04 10.92
CA PHE A 110 4.86 -26.57 10.34
C PHE A 110 4.61 -27.82 9.50
N GLU A 111 3.79 -28.75 10.01
CA GLU A 111 3.40 -29.98 9.31
C GLU A 111 2.59 -29.68 8.05
N LYS A 112 1.60 -28.78 8.16
CA LYS A 112 0.83 -28.26 7.02
C LYS A 112 1.71 -27.57 5.98
N TRP A 113 2.71 -26.80 6.43
CA TRP A 113 3.66 -26.14 5.54
C TRP A 113 4.54 -27.14 4.78
N ASN A 114 5.11 -28.15 5.45
CA ASN A 114 5.90 -29.19 4.79
C ASN A 114 5.06 -29.98 3.78
N SER A 115 3.85 -30.40 4.17
CA SER A 115 2.90 -31.06 3.27
C SER A 115 2.55 -30.20 2.05
N THR A 116 2.45 -28.88 2.26
CA THR A 116 2.23 -27.92 1.18
C THR A 116 3.45 -27.82 0.27
N LEU A 117 4.66 -27.71 0.84
CA LEU A 117 5.93 -27.65 0.12
C LEU A 117 6.12 -28.88 -0.77
N ASP A 118 5.88 -30.09 -0.25
CA ASP A 118 5.99 -31.33 -1.02
C ASP A 118 5.08 -31.34 -2.26
N ASN A 119 3.85 -30.85 -2.10
CA ASN A 119 2.94 -30.67 -3.21
C ASN A 119 3.45 -29.62 -4.21
N VAL A 120 4.08 -28.53 -3.73
CA VAL A 120 4.69 -27.52 -4.60
C VAL A 120 5.86 -28.12 -5.40
N ILE A 121 6.75 -28.88 -4.74
CA ILE A 121 7.89 -29.59 -5.34
C ILE A 121 7.39 -30.55 -6.42
N LYS A 122 6.35 -31.35 -6.14
CA LYS A 122 5.82 -32.34 -7.09
C LYS A 122 5.12 -31.69 -8.30
N LYS A 123 4.33 -30.64 -8.08
CA LYS A 123 3.41 -30.10 -9.10
C LYS A 123 3.97 -28.94 -9.94
N TYR A 124 4.99 -28.23 -9.45
CA TYR A 124 5.47 -27.00 -10.10
C TYR A 124 6.93 -27.11 -10.56
N ASN A 125 7.34 -26.20 -11.45
CA ASN A 125 8.73 -26.10 -11.92
C ASN A 125 9.66 -25.53 -10.84
N ASN A 126 10.98 -25.69 -11.04
CA ASN A 126 12.00 -25.28 -10.06
C ASN A 126 11.90 -23.79 -9.67
N LYS A 127 11.57 -22.91 -10.62
CA LYS A 127 11.41 -21.47 -10.36
C LYS A 127 10.27 -21.18 -9.37
N ARG A 128 9.14 -21.89 -9.48
CA ARG A 128 8.00 -21.72 -8.56
C ARG A 128 8.28 -22.30 -7.19
N VAL A 129 9.02 -23.42 -7.11
CA VAL A 129 9.49 -23.97 -5.83
C VAL A 129 10.41 -22.97 -5.13
N GLN A 130 11.38 -22.41 -5.87
CA GLN A 130 12.28 -21.37 -5.39
C GLN A 130 11.51 -20.16 -4.85
N ASP A 131 10.48 -19.69 -5.57
CA ASP A 131 9.64 -18.57 -5.13
C ASP A 131 8.91 -18.88 -3.81
N PHE A 132 8.33 -20.09 -3.70
CA PHE A 132 7.66 -20.53 -2.48
C PHE A 132 8.60 -20.64 -1.28
N LEU A 133 9.79 -21.24 -1.47
CA LEU A 133 10.82 -21.34 -0.42
C LEU A 133 11.32 -19.96 0.02
N LYS A 134 11.58 -19.05 -0.93
CA LYS A 134 11.97 -17.67 -0.63
C LYS A 134 10.89 -16.95 0.17
N VAL A 135 9.63 -17.07 -0.22
CA VAL A 135 8.50 -16.45 0.49
C VAL A 135 8.37 -17.03 1.90
N SER A 136 8.44 -18.36 2.05
CA SER A 136 8.36 -19.05 3.34
C SER A 136 9.46 -18.58 4.28
N ASN A 137 10.71 -18.55 3.82
CA ASN A 137 11.84 -18.03 4.59
C ASN A 137 11.60 -16.59 5.08
N ASN A 138 11.15 -15.70 4.20
CA ASN A 138 10.89 -14.31 4.57
C ASN A 138 9.69 -14.15 5.53
N LEU A 139 8.62 -14.92 5.33
CA LEU A 139 7.45 -14.93 6.21
C LEU A 139 7.84 -15.39 7.61
N PHE A 140 8.58 -16.50 7.73
CA PHE A 140 8.98 -17.05 9.03
C PHE A 140 10.03 -16.19 9.72
N LEU A 141 10.87 -15.48 8.97
CA LEU A 141 11.83 -14.53 9.54
C LEU A 141 11.11 -13.35 10.21
N ASP A 142 10.32 -12.60 9.45
CA ASP A 142 9.81 -11.30 9.91
C ASP A 142 8.38 -10.96 9.43
N GLY A 143 7.63 -11.89 8.86
CA GLY A 143 6.30 -11.62 8.32
C GLY A 143 6.32 -11.05 6.90
N THR A 144 7.49 -10.95 6.25
CA THR A 144 7.57 -10.42 4.88
C THR A 144 7.04 -11.44 3.88
N ILE A 145 5.94 -11.10 3.21
CA ILE A 145 5.28 -11.92 2.19
C ILE A 145 5.72 -11.56 0.76
N TYR A 146 6.28 -10.36 0.56
CA TYR A 146 6.89 -9.97 -0.71
C TYR A 146 8.03 -8.98 -0.50
N VAL A 147 9.11 -9.13 -1.27
CA VAL A 147 10.25 -8.22 -1.23
C VAL A 147 11.02 -8.22 -2.55
N THR A 148 11.28 -7.04 -3.11
CA THR A 148 12.17 -6.88 -4.27
C THR A 148 13.64 -6.90 -3.85
N SER A 149 13.97 -6.19 -2.77
CA SER A 149 15.28 -6.20 -2.12
C SER A 149 15.12 -5.96 -0.61
N ARG A 150 16.01 -6.51 0.22
CA ARG A 150 16.08 -6.15 1.64
C ARG A 150 16.87 -4.85 1.88
N THR A 151 17.48 -4.26 0.85
CA THR A 151 18.14 -2.95 0.93
C THR A 151 17.13 -1.81 0.93
N GLN A 152 17.36 -0.78 1.75
CA GLN A 152 16.37 0.28 2.00
C GLN A 152 16.13 1.21 0.79
N LYS A 153 17.07 1.30 -0.16
CA LYS A 153 16.95 2.19 -1.33
C LYS A 153 16.08 1.52 -2.41
N ALA A 154 14.85 2.00 -2.54
CA ALA A 154 13.86 1.65 -3.58
C ALA A 154 13.21 0.24 -3.52
N ALA A 155 13.42 -0.51 -2.44
CA ALA A 155 12.73 -1.79 -2.27
C ALA A 155 11.23 -1.61 -2.02
N THR A 156 10.40 -2.42 -2.70
CA THR A 156 9.01 -2.65 -2.30
C THR A 156 9.00 -3.87 -1.41
N ARG A 157 8.44 -3.73 -0.21
CA ARG A 157 8.31 -4.82 0.76
C ARG A 157 6.90 -4.84 1.34
N TRP A 158 6.24 -5.99 1.28
CA TRP A 158 4.95 -6.22 1.92
C TRP A 158 5.11 -7.18 3.09
N GLN A 159 4.51 -6.83 4.23
CA GLN A 159 4.67 -7.52 5.51
C GLN A 159 3.33 -7.61 6.24
N VAL A 160 3.08 -8.75 6.86
CA VAL A 160 1.96 -8.93 7.82
C VAL A 160 2.47 -8.67 9.25
N SER A 161 1.62 -8.10 10.11
CA SER A 161 2.02 -7.78 11.50
C SER A 161 2.14 -8.99 12.44
N LYS A 162 1.33 -10.04 12.22
CA LYS A 162 1.32 -11.27 13.01
C LYS A 162 1.74 -12.42 12.09
N LYS A 163 3.01 -12.81 12.15
CA LYS A 163 3.58 -13.87 11.28
C LYS A 163 3.26 -15.28 11.76
N ASP A 164 2.83 -15.41 12.99
CA ASP A 164 2.45 -16.62 13.73
C ASP A 164 0.98 -17.00 13.54
N ASN A 165 0.11 -16.01 13.31
CA ASN A 165 -1.32 -16.23 13.08
C ASN A 165 -1.65 -16.46 11.60
N PHE A 166 -1.26 -17.63 11.08
CA PHE A 166 -1.67 -18.07 9.75
C PHE A 166 -2.13 -19.52 9.71
N ASP A 167 -2.87 -19.88 8.67
CA ASP A 167 -3.07 -21.27 8.23
C ASP A 167 -2.53 -21.42 6.81
N ILE A 168 -2.18 -22.64 6.39
CA ILE A 168 -1.66 -22.90 5.05
C ILE A 168 -2.35 -24.11 4.42
N GLN A 169 -2.86 -23.93 3.21
CA GLN A 169 -3.58 -24.98 2.50
C GLN A 169 -3.48 -24.84 0.97
N PHE A 170 -3.96 -25.86 0.26
CA PHE A 170 -4.16 -25.80 -1.19
C PHE A 170 -5.59 -25.36 -1.53
N VAL A 171 -5.75 -24.17 -2.08
CA VAL A 171 -7.03 -23.69 -2.60
C VAL A 171 -6.99 -23.77 -4.13
N LYS A 172 -7.90 -24.55 -4.74
CA LYS A 172 -7.99 -24.73 -6.20
C LYS A 172 -6.63 -25.05 -6.84
N LYS A 173 -5.87 -25.96 -6.22
CA LYS A 173 -4.51 -26.40 -6.63
C LYS A 173 -3.38 -25.38 -6.44
N LEU A 174 -3.62 -24.21 -5.85
CA LEU A 174 -2.58 -23.23 -5.50
C LEU A 174 -2.26 -23.30 -4.00
N PRO A 175 -0.99 -23.22 -3.58
CA PRO A 175 -0.66 -23.03 -2.17
C PRO A 175 -1.11 -21.63 -1.74
N VAL A 176 -1.72 -21.50 -0.57
CA VAL A 176 -2.26 -20.24 -0.04
C VAL A 176 -1.98 -20.16 1.45
N PHE A 177 -1.45 -19.00 1.89
CA PHE A 177 -1.40 -18.62 3.30
C PHE A 177 -2.66 -17.81 3.64
N ILE A 178 -3.33 -18.16 4.73
CA ILE A 178 -4.54 -17.50 5.21
C ILE A 178 -4.20 -16.77 6.49
N PHE A 179 -4.45 -15.46 6.52
CA PHE A 179 -4.19 -14.61 7.67
C PHE A 179 -5.49 -14.03 8.20
N ASN A 180 -5.62 -13.99 9.52
CA ASN A 180 -6.75 -13.38 10.21
C ASN A 180 -6.28 -12.25 11.11
N GLU A 181 -6.98 -11.11 11.07
CA GLU A 181 -6.77 -9.97 11.98
C GLU A 181 -5.31 -9.48 12.03
N VAL A 182 -4.74 -9.17 10.86
CA VAL A 182 -3.38 -8.65 10.68
C VAL A 182 -3.40 -7.23 10.14
N ASP A 183 -2.33 -6.47 10.38
CA ASP A 183 -2.04 -5.30 9.56
C ASP A 183 -1.24 -5.76 8.33
N LEU A 184 -1.70 -5.37 7.15
CA LEU A 184 -0.93 -5.50 5.91
C LEU A 184 -0.17 -4.19 5.65
N ARG A 185 1.15 -4.25 5.66
CA ARG A 185 2.05 -3.09 5.54
C ARG A 185 2.84 -3.14 4.25
N CYS A 186 2.77 -2.08 3.45
CA CYS A 186 3.64 -1.84 2.31
C CYS A 186 4.70 -0.81 2.68
N PHE A 187 5.97 -1.17 2.53
CA PHE A 187 7.11 -0.27 2.70
C PHE A 187 7.75 0.03 1.35
N SER A 188 8.04 1.30 1.11
CA SER A 188 8.82 1.73 -0.06
C SER A 188 9.40 3.13 0.18
N LYS A 189 10.61 3.39 -0.32
CA LYS A 189 11.19 4.76 -0.37
C LYS A 189 11.15 5.52 0.97
N ASN A 190 11.43 4.83 2.09
CA ASN A 190 11.38 5.35 3.47
C ASN A 190 10.00 5.82 3.95
N ASP A 191 8.94 5.33 3.33
CA ASP A 191 7.56 5.57 3.71
C ASP A 191 6.79 4.25 3.77
N SER A 192 5.56 4.29 4.29
CA SER A 192 4.69 3.12 4.37
C SER A 192 3.22 3.42 4.12
N SER A 193 2.50 2.38 3.72
CA SER A 193 1.04 2.32 3.73
C SER A 193 0.62 1.13 4.57
N VAL A 194 -0.49 1.25 5.30
CA VAL A 194 -0.99 0.22 6.20
C VAL A 194 -2.49 0.04 5.99
N ILE A 195 -2.90 -1.21 5.74
CA ILE A 195 -4.28 -1.65 5.90
C ILE A 195 -4.36 -2.34 7.26
N ARG A 196 -5.04 -1.69 8.20
CA ARG A 196 -5.12 -2.15 9.59
C ARG A 196 -6.22 -3.17 9.78
N ASN A 197 -5.96 -4.18 10.60
CA ASN A 197 -6.93 -5.19 11.01
C ASN A 197 -7.73 -5.80 9.83
N THR A 198 -7.01 -6.28 8.81
CA THR A 198 -7.56 -7.03 7.68
C THR A 198 -7.34 -8.52 7.87
N SER A 199 -8.19 -9.33 7.25
CA SER A 199 -7.91 -10.74 6.98
C SER A 199 -7.64 -10.92 5.49
N GLY A 200 -7.02 -12.02 5.08
CA GLY A 200 -6.80 -12.26 3.66
C GLY A 200 -6.09 -13.54 3.29
N GLN A 201 -6.23 -13.90 2.02
CA GLN A 201 -5.55 -15.01 1.37
C GLN A 201 -4.37 -14.49 0.56
N PHE A 202 -3.18 -14.96 0.89
CA PHE A 202 -1.96 -14.64 0.18
C PHE A 202 -1.52 -15.80 -0.72
N PHE A 203 -1.34 -15.49 -2.00
CA PHE A 203 -0.91 -16.42 -3.04
C PHE A 203 0.59 -16.23 -3.32
N PRO A 204 1.49 -17.03 -2.71
CA PRO A 204 2.93 -16.83 -2.74
C PRO A 204 3.52 -16.93 -4.16
N LEU A 205 2.91 -17.75 -5.03
CA LEU A 205 3.39 -17.94 -6.40
C LEU A 205 3.04 -16.74 -7.31
N THR A 206 1.92 -16.05 -7.08
CA THR A 206 1.49 -14.93 -7.94
C THR A 206 1.77 -13.56 -7.32
N SER A 207 2.16 -13.53 -6.04
CA SER A 207 2.31 -12.30 -5.24
C SER A 207 1.00 -11.50 -5.19
N LEU A 208 -0.12 -12.20 -5.01
CA LEU A 208 -1.46 -11.62 -4.91
C LEU A 208 -1.98 -11.74 -3.48
N TRP A 209 -2.57 -10.67 -2.96
CA TRP A 209 -3.30 -10.64 -1.70
C TRP A 209 -4.78 -10.41 -1.98
N ASN A 210 -5.63 -11.36 -1.61
CA ASN A 210 -7.08 -11.21 -1.63
C ASN A 210 -7.53 -10.90 -0.20
N GLY A 211 -7.78 -9.63 0.08
CA GLY A 211 -8.11 -9.13 1.40
C GLY A 211 -9.60 -9.04 1.64
N ASN A 212 -9.98 -9.10 2.91
CA ASN A 212 -11.32 -8.84 3.38
C ASN A 212 -11.28 -8.04 4.69
N GLY A 213 -12.04 -6.95 4.72
CA GLY A 213 -12.09 -6.06 5.88
C GLY A 213 -10.87 -5.14 5.97
N GLY A 214 -10.86 -4.29 6.98
CA GLY A 214 -9.71 -3.46 7.33
C GLY A 214 -9.97 -1.95 7.21
N LYS A 215 -9.02 -1.18 7.73
CA LYS A 215 -9.08 0.28 7.84
C LYS A 215 -7.80 0.91 7.28
N ILE A 216 -7.96 1.93 6.44
CA ILE A 216 -6.87 2.79 5.94
C ILE A 216 -7.12 4.21 6.43
N ASP A 217 -6.14 4.84 7.08
CA ASP A 217 -6.28 6.18 7.67
C ASP A 217 -5.43 7.25 6.94
N TRP A 218 -5.73 8.52 7.21
CA TRP A 218 -5.03 9.67 6.62
C TRP A 218 -3.91 10.25 7.51
N GLN A 219 -3.35 9.48 8.45
CA GLN A 219 -2.29 10.00 9.35
C GLN A 219 -1.06 10.48 8.58
N ARG A 220 -0.73 9.85 7.45
CA ARG A 220 0.37 10.28 6.59
C ARG A 220 0.19 11.70 6.05
N ALA A 221 -1.05 12.18 5.97
CA ALA A 221 -1.40 13.54 5.58
C ALA A 221 -1.57 14.51 6.77
N LYS A 222 -1.27 14.08 8.01
CA LYS A 222 -1.54 14.76 9.29
C LYS A 222 -3.03 14.97 9.61
N LYS A 223 -3.91 14.09 9.13
CA LYS A 223 -5.30 14.07 9.59
C LYS A 223 -5.48 13.08 10.73
N ASP A 224 -6.48 13.33 11.56
CA ASP A 224 -6.84 12.45 12.68
C ASP A 224 -7.30 11.08 12.15
N LYS A 225 -6.72 9.99 12.70
CA LYS A 225 -6.99 8.60 12.27
C LYS A 225 -8.40 8.10 12.60
N ASP A 226 -9.05 8.72 13.58
CA ASP A 226 -10.36 8.32 14.06
C ASP A 226 -11.47 9.15 13.42
N ILE A 227 -11.11 10.23 12.72
CA ILE A 227 -12.02 11.06 11.91
C ILE A 227 -11.87 10.72 10.41
N TYR A 228 -10.64 10.64 9.89
CA TYR A 228 -10.37 10.49 8.46
C TYR A 228 -9.84 9.09 8.13
N TYR A 229 -10.72 8.22 7.66
CA TYR A 229 -10.38 6.84 7.33
C TYR A 229 -11.35 6.22 6.33
N ALA A 230 -10.90 5.17 5.66
CA ALA A 230 -11.71 4.31 4.82
C ALA A 230 -11.83 2.91 5.43
N LYS A 231 -13.04 2.37 5.47
CA LYS A 231 -13.29 0.93 5.69
C LYS A 231 -13.40 0.23 4.35
N VAL A 232 -12.76 -0.92 4.24
CA VAL A 232 -12.71 -1.73 3.02
C VAL A 232 -13.32 -3.09 3.28
N ASN A 233 -13.99 -3.67 2.27
CA ASN A 233 -14.57 -5.02 2.34
C ASN A 233 -13.64 -5.98 1.60
N SER A 234 -14.10 -6.62 0.52
CA SER A 234 -13.27 -7.47 -0.31
C SER A 234 -12.45 -6.65 -1.31
N TYR A 235 -11.16 -6.95 -1.42
CA TYR A 235 -10.26 -6.25 -2.34
C TYR A 235 -9.09 -7.14 -2.75
N ASN A 236 -8.43 -6.79 -3.85
CA ASN A 236 -7.28 -7.54 -4.36
C ASN A 236 -6.08 -6.62 -4.57
N ILE A 237 -4.89 -7.04 -4.11
CA ILE A 237 -3.65 -6.28 -4.24
C ILE A 237 -2.57 -7.14 -4.88
N GLY A 238 -2.01 -6.66 -5.99
CA GLY A 238 -0.75 -7.17 -6.50
C GLY A 238 0.42 -6.61 -5.69
N LEU A 239 1.17 -7.47 -4.99
CA LEU A 239 2.24 -7.04 -4.08
C LEU A 239 3.52 -6.58 -4.81
N LYS A 240 3.56 -6.70 -6.15
CA LYS A 240 4.71 -6.29 -6.96
C LYS A 240 4.89 -4.78 -7.08
N SER A 241 3.88 -3.99 -6.72
CA SER A 241 3.93 -2.53 -6.68
C SER A 241 3.77 -2.00 -5.26
N SER A 242 4.27 -0.77 -5.03
CA SER A 242 4.00 0.01 -3.82
C SER A 242 2.74 0.86 -3.93
N SER A 243 1.87 0.54 -4.89
CA SER A 243 0.59 1.18 -5.14
C SER A 243 -0.51 0.15 -5.28
N TYR A 244 -1.71 0.51 -4.83
CA TYR A 244 -2.90 -0.30 -4.97
C TYR A 244 -4.15 0.59 -5.08
N TYR A 245 -5.21 -0.02 -5.58
CA TYR A 245 -6.50 0.62 -5.79
C TYR A 245 -7.60 -0.31 -5.27
N ILE A 246 -8.58 0.27 -4.59
CA ILE A 246 -9.78 -0.43 -4.11
C ILE A 246 -10.96 0.33 -4.69
N ASP A 247 -11.79 -0.36 -5.47
CA ASP A 247 -12.92 0.27 -6.16
C ASP A 247 -14.01 0.69 -5.20
N SER A 248 -14.24 -0.03 -4.11
CA SER A 248 -15.35 0.22 -3.21
C SER A 248 -14.89 0.31 -1.77
N VAL A 249 -14.97 1.52 -1.21
CA VAL A 249 -14.70 1.80 0.20
C VAL A 249 -15.79 2.69 0.80
N LEU A 250 -15.96 2.59 2.12
CA LEU A 250 -16.73 3.54 2.93
C LEU A 250 -15.77 4.54 3.56
N PHE A 251 -15.79 5.79 3.10
CA PHE A 251 -14.93 6.85 3.62
C PHE A 251 -15.63 7.69 4.69
N TYR A 252 -14.96 7.86 5.82
CA TYR A 252 -15.37 8.65 6.98
C TYR A 252 -14.50 9.90 7.07
N SER A 253 -15.13 11.04 7.38
CA SER A 253 -14.48 12.34 7.59
C SER A 253 -15.38 13.24 8.44
N SER A 254 -14.87 14.38 8.89
CA SER A 254 -15.69 15.38 9.61
C SER A 254 -16.66 16.15 8.71
N TYR A 255 -16.64 15.94 7.39
CA TYR A 255 -17.50 16.67 6.44
C TYR A 255 -18.93 16.10 6.37
N PHE A 256 -19.15 14.88 6.83
CA PHE A 256 -20.43 14.18 6.74
C PHE A 256 -20.67 13.32 7.99
N ASP A 257 -21.93 13.27 8.44
CA ASP A 257 -22.34 12.42 9.57
C ASP A 257 -22.52 10.94 9.19
N TYR A 258 -22.34 10.62 7.89
CA TYR A 258 -22.45 9.29 7.32
C TYR A 258 -21.26 9.02 6.37
N PRO A 259 -20.86 7.75 6.19
CA PRO A 259 -19.77 7.43 5.28
C PRO A 259 -20.14 7.63 3.82
N ILE A 260 -19.17 8.06 3.01
CA ILE A 260 -19.32 8.24 1.58
C ILE A 260 -18.72 7.06 0.83
N MET A 261 -19.50 6.48 -0.09
CA MET A 261 -19.02 5.43 -0.98
C MET A 261 -18.15 6.00 -2.10
N GLY A 262 -17.05 5.33 -2.38
CA GLY A 262 -16.15 5.74 -3.43
C GLY A 262 -14.96 4.81 -3.62
N LYS A 263 -13.98 5.32 -4.37
CA LYS A 263 -12.76 4.63 -4.77
C LYS A 263 -11.60 5.10 -3.93
N LEU A 264 -10.70 4.19 -3.57
CA LEU A 264 -9.46 4.51 -2.87
C LEU A 264 -8.26 4.19 -3.74
N THR A 265 -7.34 5.14 -3.87
CA THR A 265 -6.01 4.93 -4.44
C THR A 265 -4.97 5.16 -3.37
N GLU A 266 -3.99 4.27 -3.32
CA GLU A 266 -2.87 4.36 -2.40
C GLU A 266 -1.57 4.12 -3.15
N LYS A 267 -0.54 4.89 -2.77
CA LYS A 267 0.80 4.78 -3.34
C LYS A 267 1.82 5.31 -2.35
N VAL A 268 2.77 4.45 -2.00
CA VAL A 268 3.92 4.83 -1.20
C VAL A 268 4.94 5.55 -2.09
N LEU A 269 5.23 6.80 -1.73
CA LEU A 269 6.15 7.70 -2.44
C LEU A 269 7.29 8.11 -1.50
N SER A 270 8.38 8.62 -2.05
CA SER A 270 9.41 9.27 -1.21
C SER A 270 8.78 10.45 -0.48
N PHE A 271 8.91 10.50 0.84
CA PHE A 271 8.47 11.62 1.63
C PHE A 271 9.28 12.88 1.26
N ARG A 272 8.60 13.94 0.81
CA ARG A 272 9.19 15.24 0.42
C ARG A 272 8.59 16.40 1.21
N GLY A 273 8.10 16.12 2.41
CA GLY A 273 7.36 17.06 3.25
C GLY A 273 5.84 16.91 3.13
N TYR A 274 5.15 17.35 4.18
CA TYR A 274 3.71 17.14 4.36
C TYR A 274 2.84 17.85 3.32
N SER A 275 3.29 18.97 2.76
CA SER A 275 2.59 19.69 1.68
C SER A 275 2.59 18.94 0.35
N LYS A 276 3.45 17.93 0.20
CA LYS A 276 3.56 17.09 -1.01
C LYS A 276 2.91 15.72 -0.85
N VAL A 277 2.30 15.43 0.30
CA VAL A 277 1.57 14.18 0.53
C VAL A 277 0.24 14.23 -0.22
N ILE A 278 0.06 13.32 -1.17
CA ILE A 278 -1.14 13.21 -2.02
C ILE A 278 -1.88 11.87 -1.85
N TYR A 279 -1.33 10.94 -1.07
CA TYR A 279 -1.95 9.66 -0.76
C TYR A 279 -2.07 9.46 0.76
N PRO A 280 -3.06 8.71 1.27
CA PRO A 280 -4.14 8.07 0.51
C PRO A 280 -5.04 9.08 -0.20
N ALA A 281 -5.68 8.61 -1.27
CA ALA A 281 -6.58 9.38 -2.09
C ALA A 281 -7.94 8.67 -2.16
N PHE A 282 -9.01 9.43 -1.97
CA PHE A 282 -10.38 8.95 -2.08
C PHE A 282 -11.16 9.82 -3.07
N GLU A 283 -11.92 9.18 -3.96
CA GLU A 283 -12.84 9.82 -4.88
C GLU A 283 -14.25 9.26 -4.67
N SER A 284 -15.20 10.12 -4.34
CA SER A 284 -16.61 9.74 -4.20
C SER A 284 -17.22 9.29 -5.53
N TYR A 285 -18.14 8.33 -5.45
CA TYR A 285 -18.95 7.97 -6.61
C TYR A 285 -19.95 9.05 -6.98
N SER A 286 -20.55 9.68 -5.97
CA SER A 286 -21.42 10.84 -6.21
C SER A 286 -20.63 11.99 -6.79
N LYS A 287 -21.12 12.55 -7.89
CA LYS A 287 -20.54 13.76 -8.49
C LYS A 287 -21.06 15.05 -7.84
N ARG A 288 -21.93 14.93 -6.83
CA ARG A 288 -22.53 16.05 -6.10
C ARG A 288 -22.76 15.69 -4.64
N LEU A 289 -22.05 16.33 -3.73
CA LEU A 289 -22.15 16.17 -2.29
C LEU A 289 -22.18 17.55 -1.64
N ASN A 290 -23.07 17.71 -0.67
CA ASN A 290 -23.24 18.94 0.10
C ASN A 290 -22.51 18.81 1.44
N ILE A 291 -21.47 19.60 1.63
CA ILE A 291 -20.73 19.78 2.88
C ILE A 291 -21.29 21.03 3.55
N LYS A 292 -22.10 20.86 4.60
CA LYS A 292 -22.72 21.99 5.31
C LYS A 292 -21.72 22.84 6.09
N ASN A 293 -20.69 22.21 6.65
CA ASN A 293 -19.71 22.85 7.53
C ASN A 293 -18.29 22.54 7.02
N VAL A 294 -17.80 23.31 6.05
CA VAL A 294 -16.42 23.16 5.55
C VAL A 294 -15.46 23.53 6.69
N ASN A 295 -14.49 22.67 6.98
CA ASN A 295 -13.50 22.87 8.06
C ASN A 295 -14.12 23.21 9.44
N ASN A 296 -15.28 22.61 9.76
CA ASN A 296 -16.07 22.91 10.97
C ASN A 296 -16.56 24.37 11.06
N ASN A 297 -16.58 25.09 9.93
CA ASN A 297 -17.06 26.46 9.84
C ASN A 297 -18.51 26.46 9.33
N LYS A 298 -19.46 26.76 10.24
CA LYS A 298 -20.89 26.82 9.94
C LYS A 298 -21.30 27.89 8.92
N ASN A 299 -20.40 28.81 8.62
CA ASN A 299 -20.62 29.89 7.67
C ASN A 299 -20.15 29.53 6.25
N VAL A 300 -19.57 28.35 6.05
CA VAL A 300 -18.98 27.92 4.78
C VAL A 300 -19.60 26.59 4.36
N GLU A 301 -20.40 26.63 3.31
CA GLU A 301 -21.01 25.45 2.70
C GLU A 301 -20.36 25.19 1.33
N PHE A 302 -20.12 23.93 1.00
CA PHE A 302 -19.62 23.52 -0.31
C PHE A 302 -20.56 22.49 -0.93
N ASP A 303 -20.81 22.62 -2.23
CA ASP A 303 -21.62 21.68 -3.00
C ASP A 303 -20.93 21.33 -4.33
N GLY A 304 -20.50 20.07 -4.46
CA GLY A 304 -19.77 19.59 -5.64
C GLY A 304 -19.29 18.15 -5.50
N GLY A 305 -18.55 17.67 -6.48
CA GLY A 305 -17.86 16.39 -6.40
C GLY A 305 -16.79 16.41 -5.30
N PHE A 306 -16.59 15.26 -4.65
CA PHE A 306 -15.67 15.13 -3.52
C PHE A 306 -14.50 14.21 -3.85
N THR A 307 -13.28 14.75 -3.85
CA THR A 307 -12.05 13.96 -3.97
C THR A 307 -11.01 14.46 -2.98
N ILE A 308 -10.61 13.66 -1.99
CA ILE A 308 -9.55 14.04 -1.05
C ILE A 308 -8.24 13.34 -1.44
N ARG A 309 -7.15 14.09 -1.62
CA ARG A 309 -5.80 13.57 -1.91
C ARG A 309 -4.83 14.12 -0.87
N GLY A 310 -4.32 13.24 -0.01
CA GLY A 310 -3.58 13.67 1.17
C GLY A 310 -4.44 14.63 2.00
N ARG A 311 -3.98 15.87 2.21
CA ARG A 311 -4.70 16.87 3.02
C ARG A 311 -5.71 17.72 2.25
N ASN A 312 -5.63 17.72 0.92
CA ASN A 312 -6.42 18.61 0.09
C ASN A 312 -7.69 17.90 -0.38
N LEU A 313 -8.84 18.49 -0.08
CA LEU A 313 -10.11 18.18 -0.72
C LEU A 313 -10.19 18.98 -2.03
N TYR A 314 -10.33 18.27 -3.14
CA TYR A 314 -10.60 18.78 -4.46
C TYR A 314 -12.11 18.70 -4.70
N GLY A 315 -12.76 19.85 -4.58
CA GLY A 315 -14.16 20.04 -4.91
C GLY A 315 -14.32 20.23 -6.42
N SER A 316 -15.15 19.43 -7.09
CA SER A 316 -15.26 19.49 -8.56
C SER A 316 -16.68 19.76 -9.06
N GLY A 317 -16.77 20.47 -10.17
CA GLY A 317 -17.96 20.65 -10.97
C GLY A 317 -17.71 20.27 -12.43
N THR A 318 -18.72 20.49 -13.26
CA THR A 318 -18.61 20.39 -14.73
C THR A 318 -19.04 21.71 -15.34
N ILE A 319 -18.74 21.93 -16.62
CA ILE A 319 -19.17 23.13 -17.34
C ILE A 319 -20.70 23.32 -17.27
N ASN A 320 -21.46 22.22 -17.30
CA ASN A 320 -22.92 22.24 -17.24
C ASN A 320 -23.48 22.32 -15.80
N ASN A 321 -22.66 21.99 -14.81
CA ASN A 321 -23.05 21.99 -13.40
C ASN A 321 -21.83 22.29 -12.52
N LEU A 322 -21.54 23.58 -12.35
CA LEU A 322 -20.41 24.07 -11.56
C LEU A 322 -20.57 23.71 -10.08
N SER A 323 -19.46 23.46 -9.39
CA SER A 323 -19.48 23.36 -7.93
C SER A 323 -19.68 24.74 -7.32
N LYS A 324 -20.24 24.76 -6.10
CA LYS A 324 -20.67 25.98 -5.41
C LYS A 324 -20.00 26.06 -4.06
N LEU A 325 -19.44 27.21 -3.74
CA LEU A 325 -19.05 27.60 -2.40
C LEU A 325 -19.99 28.72 -1.95
N LYS A 326 -20.57 28.59 -0.76
CA LYS A 326 -21.45 29.59 -0.17
C LYS A 326 -20.87 30.09 1.13
N LEU A 327 -20.86 31.41 1.31
CA LEU A 327 -20.54 32.04 2.57
C LEU A 327 -21.79 32.68 3.16
N SER A 328 -21.99 32.47 4.46
CA SER A 328 -23.09 33.05 5.21
C SER A 328 -22.59 33.98 6.31
N TYR A 329 -23.35 35.02 6.59
CA TYR A 329 -23.15 35.92 7.72
C TYR A 329 -24.50 36.21 8.37
N ASP A 330 -24.57 36.10 9.69
CA ASP A 330 -25.80 36.26 10.47
C ASP A 330 -26.98 35.42 9.94
N GLY A 331 -26.69 34.18 9.55
CA GLY A 331 -27.68 33.24 8.99
C GLY A 331 -28.14 33.54 7.57
N LYS A 332 -27.65 34.60 6.92
CA LYS A 332 -27.96 34.95 5.54
C LYS A 332 -26.81 34.60 4.60
N GLU A 333 -27.12 34.01 3.46
CA GLU A 333 -26.16 33.79 2.38
C GLU A 333 -25.77 35.15 1.78
N ILE A 334 -24.48 35.48 1.89
CA ILE A 334 -23.94 36.76 1.44
C ILE A 334 -23.07 36.61 0.19
N LEU A 335 -22.55 35.40 -0.08
CA LEU A 335 -21.73 35.15 -1.25
C LEU A 335 -21.96 33.75 -1.78
N VAL A 336 -22.08 33.67 -3.10
CA VAL A 336 -22.02 32.45 -3.87
C VAL A 336 -20.85 32.55 -4.85
N ALA A 337 -19.96 31.56 -4.80
CA ALA A 337 -18.91 31.37 -5.78
C ALA A 337 -19.14 30.05 -6.53
N GLU A 338 -19.05 30.11 -7.85
CA GLU A 338 -19.25 28.97 -8.75
C GLU A 338 -18.00 28.71 -9.58
N SER A 339 -17.49 27.48 -9.59
CA SER A 339 -16.30 27.11 -10.36
C SER A 339 -16.33 25.65 -10.80
N ILE A 340 -15.42 25.29 -11.72
CA ILE A 340 -15.15 23.89 -12.05
C ILE A 340 -14.36 23.23 -10.91
N GLY A 341 -13.57 23.99 -10.16
CA GLY A 341 -12.66 23.44 -9.16
C GLY A 341 -12.50 24.34 -7.94
N PHE A 342 -12.53 23.72 -6.76
CA PHE A 342 -12.10 24.31 -5.49
C PHE A 342 -11.05 23.40 -4.86
N ILE A 343 -10.08 23.98 -4.17
CA ILE A 343 -9.17 23.27 -3.29
C ILE A 343 -9.49 23.71 -1.86
N ILE A 344 -9.80 22.76 -1.00
CA ILE A 344 -10.22 22.96 0.39
C ILE A 344 -9.25 22.20 1.28
N ASN A 345 -8.66 22.88 2.26
CA ASN A 345 -7.82 22.27 3.29
C ASN A 345 -7.87 23.10 4.58
N ASP A 346 -7.04 22.75 5.57
CA ASP A 346 -7.05 23.42 6.89
C ASP A 346 -6.66 24.91 6.83
N GLU A 347 -6.00 25.37 5.76
CA GLU A 347 -5.61 26.77 5.57
C GLU A 347 -6.77 27.62 5.02
N GLY A 348 -7.71 27.00 4.31
CA GLY A 348 -8.69 27.76 3.56
C GLY A 348 -9.34 27.04 2.38
N VAL A 349 -10.00 27.87 1.56
CA VAL A 349 -10.57 27.49 0.28
C VAL A 349 -9.94 28.35 -0.81
N THR A 350 -9.52 27.73 -1.91
CA THR A 350 -9.06 28.45 -3.10
C THR A 350 -9.79 27.98 -4.34
N SER A 351 -9.96 28.88 -5.30
CA SER A 351 -10.47 28.56 -6.64
C SER A 351 -9.94 29.54 -7.66
N ASP A 352 -9.53 29.01 -8.80
CA ASP A 352 -9.21 29.82 -9.97
C ASP A 352 -10.49 30.01 -10.79
N LYS A 353 -10.68 31.22 -11.32
CA LYS A 353 -11.81 31.56 -12.23
C LYS A 353 -13.19 31.28 -11.64
N ALA A 354 -13.41 31.59 -10.36
CA ALA A 354 -14.72 31.48 -9.74
C ALA A 354 -15.65 32.62 -10.20
N ARG A 355 -16.83 32.30 -10.69
CA ARG A 355 -17.90 33.29 -10.87
C ARG A 355 -18.45 33.65 -9.50
N VAL A 356 -18.40 34.92 -9.13
CA VAL A 356 -18.79 35.38 -7.79
C VAL A 356 -19.99 36.31 -7.86
N LYS A 357 -20.91 36.10 -6.93
CA LYS A 357 -21.98 37.03 -6.58
C LYS A 357 -21.92 37.30 -5.08
N PHE A 358 -21.61 38.53 -4.69
CA PHE A 358 -21.62 39.02 -3.32
C PHE A 358 -22.87 39.89 -3.12
N SER A 359 -23.81 39.46 -2.29
CA SER A 359 -25.09 40.14 -2.06
C SER A 359 -24.92 41.38 -1.19
N ILE A 360 -25.60 42.47 -1.57
CA ILE A 360 -25.71 43.73 -0.81
C ILE A 360 -27.19 44.15 -0.89
N ASP A 361 -27.92 44.01 0.21
CA ASP A 361 -29.38 44.19 0.25
C ASP A 361 -30.10 43.45 -0.90
N SER A 362 -30.79 44.17 -1.79
CA SER A 362 -31.45 43.63 -3.00
C SER A 362 -30.53 43.49 -4.21
N ASP A 363 -29.28 43.95 -4.11
CA ASP A 363 -28.31 44.09 -5.19
C ASP A 363 -27.07 43.20 -4.96
N SER A 364 -26.05 43.32 -5.81
CA SER A 364 -24.83 42.53 -5.69
C SER A 364 -23.60 43.20 -6.29
N ILE A 365 -22.43 42.78 -5.78
CA ILE A 365 -21.16 42.90 -6.49
C ILE A 365 -20.90 41.56 -7.20
N ILE A 366 -20.72 41.59 -8.52
CA ILE A 366 -20.58 40.40 -9.35
C ILE A 366 -19.25 40.44 -10.09
N HIS A 367 -18.62 39.26 -10.22
CA HIS A 367 -17.46 39.06 -11.08
C HIS A 367 -17.61 37.77 -11.90
N PRO A 368 -17.40 37.79 -13.23
CA PRO A 368 -17.63 36.63 -14.07
C PRO A 368 -16.61 35.51 -13.87
N ALA A 369 -15.37 35.84 -13.48
CA ALA A 369 -14.33 34.87 -13.12
C ALA A 369 -13.22 35.53 -12.28
N SER A 370 -13.15 35.28 -10.98
CA SER A 370 -12.12 35.84 -10.08
C SER A 370 -11.29 34.73 -9.44
N ASN A 371 -10.05 35.04 -9.07
CA ASN A 371 -9.28 34.20 -8.17
C ASN A 371 -9.84 34.38 -6.76
N LEU A 372 -10.30 33.28 -6.15
CA LEU A 372 -10.89 33.27 -4.82
C LEU A 372 -9.93 32.63 -3.84
N VAL A 373 -9.69 33.32 -2.72
CA VAL A 373 -8.97 32.79 -1.56
C VAL A 373 -9.76 33.13 -0.31
N PHE A 374 -10.23 32.12 0.41
CA PHE A 374 -10.77 32.28 1.76
C PHE A 374 -9.78 31.67 2.75
N SER A 375 -9.22 32.48 3.66
CA SER A 375 -8.32 31.99 4.71
C SER A 375 -9.08 31.63 5.97
N GLU A 376 -8.93 30.39 6.44
CA GLU A 376 -9.50 29.98 7.73
C GLU A 376 -8.79 30.62 8.93
N ASN A 377 -7.53 31.04 8.77
CA ASN A 377 -6.76 31.67 9.85
C ASN A 377 -7.20 33.12 10.09
N THR A 378 -7.30 33.93 9.04
CA THR A 378 -7.70 35.35 9.17
C THR A 378 -9.21 35.56 9.01
N LYS A 379 -9.94 34.49 8.64
CA LYS A 379 -11.36 34.54 8.23
C LYS A 379 -11.61 35.58 7.14
N THR A 380 -10.66 35.75 6.23
CA THR A 380 -10.72 36.75 5.15
C THR A 380 -10.98 36.07 3.82
N LEU A 381 -12.01 36.54 3.11
CA LEU A 381 -12.20 36.31 1.70
C LEU A 381 -11.44 37.39 0.90
N THR A 382 -10.67 36.95 -0.07
CA THR A 382 -9.99 37.79 -1.06
C THR A 382 -10.43 37.34 -2.45
N LEU A 383 -10.90 38.29 -3.25
CA LEU A 383 -11.21 38.13 -4.65
C LEU A 383 -10.27 39.01 -5.45
N SER A 384 -9.54 38.42 -6.39
CA SER A 384 -8.60 39.16 -7.24
C SER A 384 -8.92 38.97 -8.71
N ARG A 385 -8.81 40.08 -9.45
CA ARG A 385 -8.82 40.09 -10.91
C ARG A 385 -7.50 39.56 -11.45
N GLY A 386 -7.55 39.07 -12.68
CA GLY A 386 -6.36 38.80 -13.49
C GLY A 386 -6.19 39.86 -14.57
N GLU A 387 -5.11 39.77 -15.33
CA GLU A 387 -4.80 40.75 -16.37
C GLU A 387 -5.36 40.34 -17.75
N GLU A 388 -5.77 39.08 -17.92
CA GLU A 388 -6.15 38.53 -19.23
C GLU A 388 -7.54 37.89 -19.27
N GLY A 389 -8.19 38.00 -20.45
CA GLY A 389 -9.45 37.35 -20.75
C GLY A 389 -10.58 37.71 -19.79
N ILE A 390 -11.39 36.72 -19.41
CA ILE A 390 -12.54 36.91 -18.51
C ILE A 390 -12.13 37.30 -17.08
N LEU A 391 -10.88 37.06 -16.68
CA LEU A 391 -10.34 37.47 -15.37
C LEU A 391 -10.11 38.99 -15.29
N ALA A 392 -9.98 39.68 -16.43
CA ALA A 392 -9.73 41.12 -16.51
C ALA A 392 -10.99 41.99 -16.43
N ALA A 393 -12.19 41.38 -16.51
CA ALA A 393 -13.46 42.07 -16.38
C ALA A 393 -13.53 42.90 -15.08
N PRO A 394 -14.21 44.06 -15.05
CA PRO A 394 -14.41 44.79 -13.80
C PRO A 394 -15.35 44.01 -12.85
N PHE A 395 -15.28 44.31 -11.55
CA PHE A 395 -16.37 43.95 -10.66
C PHE A 395 -17.54 44.87 -10.94
N TYR A 396 -18.71 44.33 -11.28
CA TYR A 396 -19.92 45.12 -11.47
C TYR A 396 -20.67 45.26 -10.14
N ASN A 397 -20.88 46.50 -9.67
CA ASN A 397 -21.65 46.80 -8.47
C ASN A 397 -23.04 47.30 -8.90
N SER A 398 -24.07 46.45 -8.80
CA SER A 398 -25.42 46.80 -9.24
C SER A 398 -26.10 47.82 -8.33
N TYR A 399 -25.78 47.83 -7.04
CA TYR A 399 -26.32 48.77 -6.05
C TYR A 399 -25.94 50.22 -6.40
N HIS A 400 -24.66 50.45 -6.70
CA HIS A 400 -24.15 51.78 -7.10
C HIS A 400 -24.15 52.00 -8.61
N LYS A 401 -24.54 50.99 -9.40
CA LYS A 401 -24.58 50.98 -10.87
C LYS A 401 -23.26 51.39 -11.52
N LEU A 402 -22.15 50.82 -11.07
CA LEU A 402 -20.81 51.15 -11.57
C LEU A 402 -19.92 49.93 -11.78
N ASP A 403 -18.97 50.08 -12.70
CA ASP A 403 -17.87 49.13 -12.93
C ASP A 403 -16.67 49.51 -12.07
N MET A 404 -16.23 48.57 -11.22
CA MET A 404 -15.08 48.76 -10.33
C MET A 404 -13.84 48.09 -10.92
N TYR A 405 -12.90 48.91 -11.38
CA TYR A 405 -11.60 48.49 -11.90
C TYR A 405 -10.55 48.29 -10.79
N VAL A 406 -10.99 47.91 -9.58
CA VAL A 406 -10.12 47.56 -8.46
C VAL A 406 -9.46 46.21 -8.70
N GLU A 407 -8.23 45.99 -8.24
CA GLU A 407 -7.52 44.72 -8.47
C GLU A 407 -7.93 43.65 -7.46
N THR A 408 -8.19 44.06 -6.21
CA THR A 408 -8.58 43.16 -5.12
C THR A 408 -9.76 43.70 -4.33
N LEU A 409 -10.72 42.82 -4.07
CA LEU A 409 -11.79 42.97 -3.09
C LEU A 409 -11.50 42.04 -1.91
N SER A 410 -11.45 42.56 -0.69
CA SER A 410 -11.25 41.78 0.53
C SER A 410 -12.37 42.01 1.52
N TRP A 411 -12.91 40.93 2.07
CA TRP A 411 -13.95 40.97 3.07
C TRP A 411 -13.61 40.03 4.22
N LYS A 412 -13.67 40.52 5.46
CA LYS A 412 -13.44 39.71 6.65
C LYS A 412 -14.78 39.21 7.17
N LEU A 413 -14.88 37.90 7.33
CA LEU A 413 -16.08 37.23 7.81
C LEU A 413 -16.53 37.86 9.12
N GLY A 414 -17.73 38.40 9.13
CA GLY A 414 -18.28 39.04 10.31
C GLY A 414 -18.33 40.56 10.27
N GLU A 415 -17.60 41.20 9.35
CA GLU A 415 -17.46 42.65 9.30
C GLU A 415 -18.38 43.28 8.25
N PRO A 416 -18.92 44.49 8.50
CA PRO A 416 -19.79 45.18 7.54
C PRO A 416 -19.01 45.86 6.40
N LEU A 417 -17.67 45.83 6.45
CA LEU A 417 -16.81 46.56 5.53
C LEU A 417 -16.20 45.64 4.47
N ILE A 418 -16.33 46.06 3.21
CA ILE A 418 -15.60 45.51 2.07
C ILE A 418 -14.45 46.47 1.75
N ASN A 419 -13.24 45.94 1.69
CA ASN A 419 -12.04 46.71 1.40
C ASN A 419 -11.60 46.52 -0.05
N PHE A 420 -11.22 47.62 -0.70
CA PHE A 420 -10.62 47.61 -2.03
C PHE A 420 -9.15 47.99 -1.93
N SER A 421 -8.28 47.25 -2.62
CA SER A 421 -6.85 47.53 -2.61
C SER A 421 -6.17 47.16 -3.91
N ALA A 422 -4.97 47.69 -4.11
CA ALA A 422 -3.98 47.11 -5.01
C ALA A 422 -3.65 45.66 -4.56
N PRO A 423 -3.00 44.83 -5.40
CA PRO A 423 -2.62 43.48 -5.04
C PRO A 423 -1.70 43.55 -3.83
N LYS A 424 -2.03 42.80 -2.78
CA LYS A 424 -1.02 42.46 -1.80
C LYS A 424 -0.05 41.53 -2.52
N GLY A 425 1.11 42.05 -2.91
CA GLY A 425 2.15 41.27 -3.58
C GLY A 425 2.28 39.92 -2.89
N THR A 426 2.01 38.85 -3.63
CA THR A 426 2.26 37.48 -3.20
C THR A 426 3.72 37.44 -2.80
N LYS A 427 4.02 37.43 -1.49
CA LYS A 427 5.35 37.03 -1.04
C LYS A 427 5.51 35.59 -1.49
N SER A 428 6.12 35.43 -2.65
CA SER A 428 6.79 34.23 -3.06
C SER A 428 7.65 33.81 -1.88
N ILE A 429 7.32 32.66 -1.29
CA ILE A 429 8.25 31.95 -0.43
C ILE A 429 9.40 31.58 -1.37
N LYS A 430 10.39 32.46 -1.48
CA LYS A 430 11.67 32.14 -2.10
C LYS A 430 12.27 31.02 -1.27
N THR A 431 12.41 29.87 -1.91
CA THR A 431 13.35 28.82 -1.52
C THR A 431 14.72 29.44 -1.28
N ALA A 432 15.23 29.27 -0.06
CA ALA A 432 16.65 29.17 0.24
C ALA A 432 16.87 27.80 0.90
#